data_AF-F7NJ30-F1
#
_entry.id   AF-F7NJ30-F1
#
_cell.length_a   1.000
_cell.length_b   1.000
_cell.length_c   1.000
_cell.angle_alpha   90.00
_cell.angle_beta   90.00
_cell.angle_gamma   90.00
#
_symmetry.space_group_name_H-M   'P 1'
#
loop_
_entity.id
_entity.type
_entity.pdbx_description
1 polymer ?
#
loop_
_entity_poly.entity_id
_entity_poly.type
_entity_poly.pdbx_seq_one_letter_code
_entity_poly.pdbx_strand_id
1 'polypeptide(L)' 'MTETEVQTVLKIGNPELLAFDSQAVLQRVEQQADLFIPVLPLKQTLPQQK' A
#
# COMPACT_ATOMS: atom_id res chain seq x y z
N MET A 1 -0.32 -2.18 1.03
CA MET A 1 1.14 -2.29 1.24
C MET A 1 1.54 -1.21 2.22
N THR A 2 2.49 -1.49 3.12
CA THR A 2 2.92 -0.53 4.14
C THR A 2 4.05 0.36 3.63
N GLU A 3 4.21 1.54 4.23
CA GLU A 3 5.32 2.46 3.94
C GLU A 3 6.68 1.77 4.16
N THR A 4 6.82 1.00 5.24
CA THR A 4 8.05 0.28 5.58
C THR A 4 8.48 -0.71 4.50
N GLU A 5 7.52 -1.45 3.93
CA GLU A 5 7.79 -2.39 2.83
C GLU A 5 8.26 -1.67 1.57
N VAL A 6 7.61 -0.54 1.23
CA VAL A 6 8.00 0.29 0.10
C VAL A 6 9.41 0.83 0.28
N GLN A 7 9.75 1.34 1.46
CA GLN A 7 11.10 1.83 1.78
C GLN A 7 12.15 0.72 1.71
N THR A 8 11.81 -0.48 2.16
CA THR A 8 12.71 -1.64 2.10
C THR A 8 13.02 -2.00 0.65
N VAL A 9 12.00 -2.11 -0.18
CA VAL A 9 12.19 -2.47 -1.58
C VAL A 9 12.89 -1.35 -2.36
N LEU A 10 12.60 -0.09 -2.06
CA LEU A 10 13.31 1.05 -2.64
C LEU A 10 14.82 0.98 -2.36
N LYS A 11 15.22 0.63 -1.12
CA LYS A 11 16.63 0.45 -0.75
C LYS A 11 17.30 -0.73 -1.46
N ILE A 12 16.55 -1.81 -1.68
CA ILE A 12 17.03 -3.00 -2.40
C ILE A 12 17.12 -2.71 -3.91
N GLY A 13 16.33 -1.77 -4.42
CA GLY A 13 16.30 -1.39 -5.84
C GLY A 13 15.62 -2.41 -6.74
N ASN A 14 14.78 -3.28 -6.18
CA ASN A 14 14.11 -4.34 -6.94
C ASN A 14 12.57 -4.29 -6.79
N PRO A 15 11.85 -3.62 -7.71
CA PRO A 15 10.40 -3.43 -7.61
C PRO A 15 9.59 -4.73 -7.69
N GLU A 16 10.15 -5.82 -8.24
CA GLU A 16 9.48 -7.12 -8.35
C GLU A 16 9.17 -7.73 -6.97
N LEU A 17 9.87 -7.29 -5.92
CA LEU A 17 9.57 -7.69 -4.54
C LEU A 17 8.23 -7.15 -4.02
N LEU A 18 7.63 -6.18 -4.72
CA LEU A 18 6.30 -5.64 -4.44
C LEU A 18 5.24 -6.14 -5.43
N ALA A 19 5.60 -7.04 -6.35
CA ALA A 19 4.65 -7.68 -7.24
C ALA A 19 4.01 -8.87 -6.55
N PHE A 20 2.67 -8.93 -6.56
CA PHE A 20 1.91 -10.05 -6.02
C PHE A 20 0.95 -10.54 -7.08
N ASP A 21 0.90 -11.86 -7.26
CA ASP A 21 -0.19 -12.46 -8.01
C ASP A 21 -1.51 -12.44 -7.22
N SER A 22 -2.60 -12.79 -7.88
CA SER A 22 -3.93 -12.79 -7.28
C SER A 22 -4.03 -13.67 -6.03
N GLN A 23 -3.30 -14.78 -5.96
CA GLN A 23 -3.38 -15.71 -4.82
C GLN A 23 -2.62 -15.16 -3.61
N ALA A 24 -1.43 -14.60 -3.85
CA ALA A 24 -0.64 -13.93 -2.83
C ALA A 24 -1.38 -12.71 -2.26
N VAL A 25 -2.14 -11.98 -3.10
CA VAL A 25 -2.99 -10.88 -2.64
C VAL A 25 -4.06 -11.38 -1.66
N LEU A 26 -4.76 -12.48 -1.98
CA LEU A 26 -5.80 -13.03 -1.09
C LEU A 26 -5.24 -13.46 0.27
N GLN A 27 -4.14 -14.21 0.26
CA GLN A 27 -3.47 -14.64 1.50
C GLN A 27 -3.03 -13.45 2.36
N ARG A 28 -2.57 -12.39 1.71
CA ARG A 28 -2.10 -11.19 2.39
C ARG A 28 -3.24 -10.41 3.05
N VAL A 29 -4.39 -10.31 2.39
CA VAL A 29 -5.58 -9.68 2.97
C VAL A 29 -6.07 -10.44 4.19
N GLU A 30 -6.03 -11.78 4.17
CA GLU A 30 -6.37 -12.60 5.34
C GLU A 30 -5.44 -12.35 6.53
N GLN A 31 -4.14 -12.16 6.28
CA GLN A 31 -3.14 -11.99 7.34
C GLN A 31 -3.05 -10.57 7.91
N GLN A 32 -3.17 -9.55 7.06
CA GLN A 32 -2.92 -8.15 7.43
C GLN A 32 -4.17 -7.30 7.56
N ALA A 33 -5.34 -7.85 7.21
CA ALA A 33 -6.57 -7.12 6.99
C ALA A 33 -6.40 -5.99 5.95
N ASP A 34 -7.49 -5.24 5.68
CA ASP A 34 -7.44 -4.14 4.73
C ASP A 34 -6.75 -2.91 5.37
N LEU A 35 -5.54 -2.63 4.89
CA LEU A 35 -4.71 -1.50 5.30
C LEU A 35 -5.32 -0.13 4.98
N PHE A 36 -6.31 -0.07 4.09
CA PHE A 36 -6.94 1.18 3.66
C PHE A 36 -8.23 1.51 4.42
N ILE A 37 -8.78 0.59 5.23
CA ILE A 37 -9.95 0.86 6.08
C ILE A 37 -9.85 2.19 6.84
N PRO A 38 -8.71 2.55 7.47
CA PRO A 38 -8.59 3.78 8.24
C PRO A 38 -8.69 5.06 7.39
N VAL A 39 -8.40 4.99 6.09
CA VAL A 39 -8.40 6.16 5.20
C VAL A 39 -9.70 6.32 4.41
N LEU A 40 -10.52 5.28 4.31
CA LEU A 40 -11.84 5.35 3.66
C LEU A 40 -12.74 6.50 4.15
N PRO A 41 -12.82 6.83 5.46
CA PRO A 41 -13.67 7.93 5.91
C PRO A 41 -13.03 9.32 5.71
N LEU A 42 -11.75 9.40 5.36
CA LEU A 42 -11.03 10.68 5.26
C LEU A 42 -11.42 11.42 3.98
N LYS A 43 -11.71 12.72 4.11
CA LYS A 43 -11.99 13.61 2.97
C LYS A 43 -10.88 14.65 2.88
N GLN A 44 -10.20 14.73 1.74
CA GLN A 44 -9.20 15.75 1.46
C GLN A 44 -9.77 16.83 0.54
N THR A 45 -9.59 18.09 0.93
CA THR A 45 -9.88 19.25 0.08
C THR A 45 -8.64 19.61 -0.72
N LEU A 46 -8.78 19.79 -2.03
CA LEU A 46 -7.68 20.26 -2.87
C LEU A 46 -7.30 21.71 -2.50
N PRO A 47 -6.00 22.06 -2.53
CA PRO A 47 -5.57 23.43 -2.34
C PRO A 47 -6.13 24.32 -3.46
N GLN A 48 -6.51 25.56 -3.11
CA GLN A 48 -6.92 26.55 -4.11
C GLN A 48 -5.72 26.93 -4.98
N GLN A 49 -5.90 26.93 -6.30
CA GLN A 49 -4.88 27.45 -7.22
C GLN A 49 -4.74 28.96 -6.99
N LYS A 50 -3.51 29.42 -6.75
CA LYS A 50 -3.17 30.84 -6.64
C LYS A 50 -2.99 31.46 -8.02
#